data_AF-A0A3N5QIU5-F1
#
_entry.id   AF-A0A3N5QIU5-F1
#
_cell.length_a   1.000
_cell.length_b   1.000
_cell.length_c   1.000
_cell.angle_alpha   90.00
_cell.angle_beta   90.00
_cell.angle_gamma   90.00
#
_symmetry.space_group_name_H-M   'P 1'
#
loop_
_entity.id
_entity.type
_entity.pdbx_description
1 polymer ?
#
loop_
_entity_poly.entity_id
_entity_poly.type
_entity_poly.pdbx_seq_one_letter_code
_entity_poly.pdbx_strand_id
1 'polypeptide(L)'
;MEDKDHHQVESAGLPAIRQAGGELVQSLFSMSSSQALNHILDQENAAQLVPELSHVDFFWLIKKIGEEDAASILKLASLEQWQYLLDLEIWQEYELDPDLASQWLGRLHLADPERLAKWLLNEGSGLTYYYFCKTIEVYVREEDDLPDIPGDYFTLDNVFFIRILDGEHEELIRDLLKYLAAEDHIRYQSLMVGLGGVIPIEQEETLYRVRNMRLAEDGFLPWEEAMSIYAYRKPEALHAGESAVDEKQPAPVNVHTEEEQILVPVAPFFYAQRNHLLAQGVCHMEPLLLDRMRIEFAGLCSQIMAADNVRPDEFEVLIKVCQKAAGYIHIGLEKLAGQNPALAEKTLKENPLIAVFQTGFSRALELKWAAERWIKQSWFNGAGLKPEFWGEEWGGTLNGLLRKKPQLYVGPSKTDAFKEFETGRELDDCGRLLQSLAVLDRLLATLAALYRIDQGGIQKSFFVFHTLL
;
A
#
# COMPACT_ATOMS: atom_id res chain seq x y z
N MET A 1 -33.13 -2.75 -50.15
CA MET A 1 -32.14 -1.66 -50.25
C MET A 1 -32.55 -0.69 -49.15
N GLU A 2 -31.61 -0.26 -48.31
CA GLU A 2 -31.78 0.21 -46.92
C GLU A 2 -31.84 -0.94 -45.91
N ASP A 3 -30.77 -1.16 -45.14
CA ASP A 3 -30.53 -0.47 -43.86
C ASP A 3 -29.41 -1.21 -43.08
N LYS A 4 -28.20 -0.65 -43.04
CA LYS A 4 -27.04 -1.10 -42.24
C LYS A 4 -26.04 0.05 -42.19
N ASP A 5 -26.19 1.00 -41.26
CA ASP A 5 -25.14 1.99 -40.97
C ASP A 5 -25.35 2.75 -39.65
N HIS A 6 -25.68 2.07 -38.54
CA HIS A 6 -25.85 2.72 -37.22
C HIS A 6 -25.15 2.04 -36.03
N HIS A 7 -24.01 1.36 -36.21
CA HIS A 7 -23.19 0.85 -35.10
C HIS A 7 -21.67 0.96 -35.30
N GLN A 8 -21.16 2.10 -35.77
CA GLN A 8 -19.70 2.27 -35.92
C GLN A 8 -19.10 3.59 -35.40
N VAL A 9 -19.82 4.42 -34.62
CA VAL A 9 -19.31 5.76 -34.24
C VAL A 9 -18.85 5.92 -32.77
N GLU A 10 -19.09 4.99 -31.84
CA GLU A 10 -18.76 5.23 -30.41
C GLU A 10 -17.45 4.60 -29.88
N SER A 11 -16.79 3.68 -30.59
CA SER A 11 -15.59 3.01 -30.03
C SER A 11 -14.27 3.79 -30.15
N ALA A 12 -14.23 4.85 -30.97
CA ALA A 12 -13.01 5.66 -31.16
C ALA A 12 -12.77 6.71 -30.07
N GLY A 13 -13.78 7.04 -29.23
CA GLY A 13 -13.68 8.04 -28.17
C GLY A 13 -13.09 7.53 -26.86
N LEU A 14 -13.39 6.28 -26.47
CA LEU A 14 -12.93 5.69 -25.21
C LEU A 14 -11.39 5.61 -25.08
N PRO A 15 -10.62 5.20 -26.11
CA PRO A 15 -9.16 5.14 -26.01
C PRO A 15 -8.53 6.52 -25.83
N ALA A 16 -9.09 7.56 -26.46
CA ALA A 16 -8.60 8.93 -26.39
C ALA A 16 -8.84 9.56 -25.00
N ILE A 17 -10.01 9.31 -24.40
CA ILE A 17 -10.34 9.76 -23.03
C ILE A 17 -9.44 9.06 -22.00
N ARG A 18 -9.21 7.75 -22.14
CA ARG A 18 -8.28 6.99 -21.27
C ARG A 18 -6.83 7.47 -21.38
N GLN A 19 -6.36 7.77 -22.60
CA GLN A 19 -5.03 8.35 -22.80
C GLN A 19 -4.91 9.75 -22.19
N ALA A 20 -5.90 10.61 -22.37
CA ALA A 20 -5.92 11.95 -21.81
C ALA A 20 -5.92 11.95 -20.27
N GLY A 21 -6.72 11.08 -19.63
CA GLY A 21 -6.73 10.91 -18.18
C GLY A 21 -5.37 10.40 -17.65
N GLY A 22 -4.76 9.43 -18.34
CA GLY A 22 -3.44 8.92 -17.96
C GLY A 22 -2.29 9.93 -18.13
N GLU A 23 -2.34 10.78 -19.17
CA GLU A 23 -1.38 11.86 -19.38
C GLU A 23 -1.51 12.95 -18.32
N LEU A 24 -2.74 13.32 -17.98
CA LEU A 24 -3.03 14.24 -16.88
C LEU A 24 -2.43 13.70 -15.57
N VAL A 25 -2.71 12.45 -15.20
CA VAL A 25 -2.18 11.85 -13.97
C VAL A 25 -0.65 11.90 -13.95
N GLN A 26 0.01 11.51 -15.04
CA GLN A 26 1.48 11.58 -15.13
C GLN A 26 2.00 13.02 -14.95
N SER A 27 1.32 14.01 -15.54
CA SER A 27 1.69 15.41 -15.37
C SER A 27 1.59 15.85 -13.91
N LEU A 28 0.50 15.50 -13.21
CA LEU A 28 0.28 15.84 -11.81
C LEU A 28 1.35 15.25 -10.90
N PHE A 29 1.70 13.98 -11.09
CA PHE A 29 2.70 13.32 -10.25
C PHE A 29 4.14 13.78 -10.53
N SER A 30 4.42 14.36 -11.70
CA SER A 30 5.70 14.99 -12.03
C SER A 30 5.89 16.38 -11.39
N MET A 31 4.80 17.06 -11.01
CA MET A 31 4.81 18.39 -10.41
C MET A 31 5.08 18.35 -8.89
N SER A 32 5.42 19.49 -8.27
CA SER A 32 5.37 19.63 -6.81
C SER A 32 3.94 19.63 -6.29
N SER A 33 3.74 19.38 -4.99
CA SER A 33 2.42 19.31 -4.34
C SER A 33 1.54 20.53 -4.62
N SER A 34 2.06 21.75 -4.39
CA SER A 34 1.32 22.99 -4.64
C SER A 34 1.03 23.23 -6.13
N GLN A 35 1.95 22.82 -7.01
CA GLN A 35 1.74 22.92 -8.46
C GLN A 35 0.66 21.96 -8.95
N ALA A 36 0.66 20.72 -8.45
CA ALA A 36 -0.37 19.73 -8.79
C ALA A 36 -1.76 20.20 -8.34
N LEU A 37 -1.86 20.72 -7.10
CA LEU A 37 -3.10 21.29 -6.57
C LEU A 37 -3.62 22.44 -7.45
N ASN A 38 -2.80 23.47 -7.68
CA ASN A 38 -3.20 24.61 -8.49
C ASN A 38 -3.55 24.20 -9.93
N HIS A 39 -2.78 23.27 -10.51
CA HIS A 39 -3.04 22.78 -11.85
C HIS A 39 -4.42 22.14 -11.99
N ILE A 40 -4.93 21.45 -10.95
CA ILE A 40 -6.29 20.90 -10.96
C ILE A 40 -7.32 22.02 -10.79
N LEU A 41 -7.12 22.90 -9.81
CA LEU A 41 -8.08 23.96 -9.48
C LEU A 41 -8.23 25.03 -10.56
N ASP A 42 -7.18 25.25 -11.37
CA ASP A 42 -7.18 26.20 -12.48
C ASP A 42 -7.93 25.67 -13.73
N GLN A 43 -8.33 24.38 -13.76
CA GLN A 43 -9.10 23.81 -14.87
C GLN A 43 -10.58 24.19 -14.76
N GLU A 44 -11.18 24.64 -15.87
CA GLU A 44 -12.61 24.97 -15.93
C GLU A 44 -13.51 23.76 -15.61
N ASN A 45 -13.02 22.54 -15.84
CA ASN A 45 -13.72 21.27 -15.62
C ASN A 45 -13.20 20.47 -14.42
N ALA A 46 -12.57 21.11 -13.42
CA ALA A 46 -12.01 20.43 -12.24
C ALA A 46 -13.00 19.47 -11.55
N ALA A 47 -14.29 19.85 -11.48
CA ALA A 47 -15.36 19.05 -10.89
C ALA A 47 -15.75 17.78 -11.67
N GLN A 48 -15.34 17.67 -12.93
CA GLN A 48 -15.48 16.46 -13.75
C GLN A 48 -14.19 15.63 -13.74
N LEU A 49 -13.05 16.32 -13.70
CA LEU A 49 -11.73 15.73 -13.79
C LEU A 49 -11.34 14.91 -12.55
N VAL A 50 -11.65 15.37 -11.33
CA VAL A 50 -11.29 14.62 -10.10
C VAL A 50 -12.03 13.28 -10.00
N PRO A 51 -13.35 13.20 -10.24
CA PRO A 51 -14.07 11.92 -10.27
C PRO A 51 -13.61 10.93 -11.35
N GLU A 52 -12.98 11.41 -12.42
CA GLU A 52 -12.42 10.56 -13.50
C GLU A 52 -11.06 9.94 -13.12
N LEU A 53 -10.46 10.34 -12.00
CA LEU A 53 -9.29 9.65 -11.45
C LEU A 53 -9.71 8.32 -10.84
N SER A 54 -8.91 7.27 -11.04
CA SER A 54 -9.08 6.04 -10.24
C SER A 54 -8.99 6.38 -8.75
N HIS A 55 -9.70 5.66 -7.88
CA HIS A 55 -9.63 5.89 -6.44
C HIS A 55 -8.22 5.71 -5.87
N VAL A 56 -7.42 4.85 -6.49
CA VAL A 56 -5.98 4.70 -6.18
C VAL A 56 -5.23 5.99 -6.51
N ASP A 57 -5.38 6.54 -7.73
CA ASP A 57 -4.68 7.77 -8.12
C ASP A 57 -5.14 8.97 -7.29
N PHE A 58 -6.43 9.02 -6.97
CA PHE A 58 -6.99 10.01 -6.05
C PHE A 58 -6.34 9.92 -4.67
N PHE A 59 -6.26 8.72 -4.09
CA PHE A 59 -5.60 8.50 -2.81
C PHE A 59 -4.14 8.96 -2.82
N TRP A 60 -3.40 8.59 -3.86
CA TRP A 60 -2.02 9.03 -4.06
C TRP A 60 -1.89 10.55 -4.18
N LEU A 61 -2.86 11.21 -4.83
CA LEU A 61 -2.90 12.65 -4.97
C LEU A 61 -3.11 13.33 -3.61
N ILE A 62 -4.03 12.83 -2.77
CA ILE A 62 -4.25 13.33 -1.41
C ILE A 62 -2.96 13.24 -0.60
N LYS A 63 -2.29 12.08 -0.61
CA LYS A 63 -1.02 11.88 0.09
C LYS A 63 0.10 12.78 -0.43
N LYS A 64 0.16 13.03 -1.75
CA LYS A 64 1.13 13.94 -2.35
C LYS A 64 0.89 15.39 -1.95
N ILE A 65 -0.37 15.84 -1.95
CA ILE A 65 -0.74 17.22 -1.58
C ILE A 65 -0.49 17.46 -0.10
N GLY A 66 -0.78 16.46 0.74
CA GLY A 66 -0.82 16.57 2.18
C GLY A 66 -2.27 16.65 2.64
N GLU A 67 -2.62 15.87 3.66
CA GLU A 67 -4.00 15.65 4.11
C GLU A 67 -4.69 16.94 4.55
N GLU A 68 -3.95 17.84 5.19
CA GLU A 68 -4.45 19.12 5.71
C GLU A 68 -4.79 20.13 4.59
N ASP A 69 -4.07 20.07 3.47
CA ASP A 69 -4.23 21.00 2.35
C ASP A 69 -5.18 20.46 1.26
N ALA A 70 -5.73 19.24 1.46
CA ALA A 70 -6.48 18.53 0.43
C ALA A 70 -8.00 18.83 0.41
N ALA A 71 -8.52 19.69 1.29
CA ALA A 71 -9.95 19.96 1.43
C ALA A 71 -10.65 20.34 0.10
N SER A 72 -10.00 21.14 -0.75
CA SER A 72 -10.54 21.52 -2.05
C SER A 72 -10.62 20.35 -3.03
N ILE A 73 -9.70 19.38 -2.95
CA ILE A 73 -9.72 18.16 -3.77
C ILE A 73 -10.74 17.15 -3.23
N LEU A 74 -10.81 16.99 -1.90
CA LEU A 74 -11.81 16.16 -1.23
C LEU A 74 -13.24 16.57 -1.62
N LYS A 75 -13.49 17.88 -1.77
CA LYS A 75 -14.79 18.42 -2.19
C LYS A 75 -15.21 17.95 -3.59
N LEU A 76 -14.25 17.81 -4.50
CA LEU A 76 -14.48 17.42 -5.91
C LEU A 76 -14.54 15.91 -6.11
N ALA A 77 -14.14 15.12 -5.12
CA ALA A 77 -14.06 13.67 -5.22
C ALA A 77 -15.42 12.99 -5.45
N SER A 78 -15.43 11.76 -5.96
CA SER A 78 -16.62 10.90 -5.94
C SER A 78 -16.87 10.28 -4.55
N LEU A 79 -18.04 9.67 -4.32
CA LEU A 79 -18.31 8.94 -3.06
C LEU A 79 -17.47 7.67 -2.95
N GLU A 80 -17.18 7.02 -4.08
CA GLU A 80 -16.30 5.85 -4.14
C GLU A 80 -14.86 6.20 -3.72
N GLN A 81 -14.36 7.35 -4.18
CA GLN A 81 -13.06 7.88 -3.77
C GLN A 81 -13.01 8.18 -2.26
N TRP A 82 -14.07 8.75 -1.67
CA TRP A 82 -14.18 8.92 -0.21
C TRP A 82 -14.19 7.57 0.51
N GLN A 83 -14.95 6.60 0.01
CA GLN A 83 -15.04 5.27 0.60
C GLN A 83 -13.67 4.56 0.62
N TYR A 84 -12.96 4.57 -0.51
CA TYR A 84 -11.63 4.00 -0.63
C TYR A 84 -10.62 4.66 0.31
N LEU A 85 -10.63 5.99 0.39
CA LEU A 85 -9.80 6.76 1.31
C LEU A 85 -10.07 6.35 2.77
N LEU A 86 -11.33 6.31 3.20
CA LEU A 86 -11.69 5.91 4.56
C LEU A 86 -11.32 4.46 4.85
N ASP A 87 -11.48 3.54 3.89
CA ASP A 87 -11.10 2.13 4.05
C ASP A 87 -9.60 1.94 4.32
N LEU A 88 -8.74 2.84 3.84
CA LEU A 88 -7.30 2.79 4.11
C LEU A 88 -6.91 3.52 5.40
N GLU A 89 -7.60 4.60 5.73
CA GLU A 89 -7.08 5.59 6.67
C GLU A 89 -7.60 5.49 8.11
N ILE A 90 -8.82 4.99 8.33
CA ILE A 90 -9.46 5.02 9.67
C ILE A 90 -9.23 3.76 10.51
N TRP A 91 -8.36 2.86 10.05
CA TRP A 91 -8.13 1.55 10.66
C TRP A 91 -6.72 1.44 11.23
N GLN A 92 -6.58 0.81 12.39
CA GLN A 92 -5.32 0.34 12.98
C GLN A 92 -5.26 -1.19 12.85
N GLU A 93 -4.53 -1.68 11.84
CA GLU A 93 -4.52 -3.10 11.46
C GLU A 93 -5.96 -3.64 11.20
N TYR A 94 -6.57 -4.21 12.23
CA TYR A 94 -7.88 -4.87 12.22
C TYR A 94 -8.97 -4.09 12.98
N GLU A 95 -8.60 -3.07 13.76
CA GLU A 95 -9.50 -2.31 14.61
C GLU A 95 -9.83 -0.96 13.98
N LEU A 96 -11.08 -0.52 14.08
CA LEU A 96 -11.46 0.81 13.63
C LEU A 96 -11.10 1.80 14.73
N ASP A 97 -10.36 2.85 14.37
CA ASP A 97 -9.85 3.82 15.32
C ASP A 97 -10.76 5.07 15.33
N PRO A 98 -11.47 5.35 16.43
CA PRO A 98 -12.36 6.52 16.51
C PRO A 98 -11.64 7.86 16.33
N ASP A 99 -10.38 7.97 16.76
CA ASP A 99 -9.61 9.22 16.65
C ASP A 99 -9.20 9.47 15.19
N LEU A 100 -8.74 8.43 14.49
CA LEU A 100 -8.49 8.50 13.05
C LEU A 100 -9.79 8.79 12.27
N ALA A 101 -10.90 8.17 12.67
CA ALA A 101 -12.20 8.45 12.08
C ALA A 101 -12.61 9.91 12.30
N SER A 102 -12.46 10.47 13.51
CA SER A 102 -12.71 11.88 13.80
C SER A 102 -11.86 12.80 12.92
N GLN A 103 -10.57 12.52 12.77
CA GLN A 103 -9.68 13.34 11.92
C GLN A 103 -10.15 13.35 10.46
N TRP A 104 -10.46 12.18 9.88
CA TRP A 104 -10.89 12.10 8.48
C TRP A 104 -12.31 12.61 8.26
N LEU A 105 -13.25 12.35 9.18
CA LEU A 105 -14.57 12.95 9.14
C LEU A 105 -14.49 14.48 9.26
N GLY A 106 -13.56 15.01 10.05
CA GLY A 106 -13.28 16.44 10.14
C GLY A 106 -12.81 17.04 8.80
N ARG A 107 -11.89 16.36 8.10
CA ARG A 107 -11.42 16.78 6.77
C ARG A 107 -12.53 16.75 5.72
N LEU A 108 -13.36 15.70 5.73
CA LEU A 108 -14.52 15.60 4.84
C LEU A 108 -15.59 16.66 5.18
N HIS A 109 -15.79 16.95 6.47
CA HIS A 109 -16.72 17.97 6.94
C HIS A 109 -16.28 19.37 6.49
N LEU A 110 -14.98 19.67 6.57
CA LEU A 110 -14.40 20.91 6.06
C LEU A 110 -14.58 21.04 4.54
N ALA A 111 -14.51 19.92 3.81
CA ALA A 111 -14.66 19.91 2.36
C ALA A 111 -16.11 20.14 1.91
N ASP A 112 -17.06 19.37 2.46
CA ASP A 112 -18.50 19.48 2.15
C ASP A 112 -19.37 18.86 3.26
N PRO A 113 -19.89 19.66 4.22
CA PRO A 113 -20.59 19.14 5.38
C PRO A 113 -21.98 18.57 5.06
N GLU A 114 -22.69 19.16 4.08
CA GLU A 114 -24.01 18.68 3.65
C GLU A 114 -23.90 17.33 2.94
N ARG A 115 -22.93 17.22 2.03
CA ARG A 115 -22.66 15.95 1.33
C ARG A 115 -22.19 14.87 2.29
N LEU A 116 -21.35 15.21 3.26
CA LEU A 116 -20.92 14.26 4.28
C LEU A 116 -22.12 13.75 5.11
N ALA A 117 -23.02 14.65 5.54
CA ALA A 117 -24.22 14.25 6.27
C ALA A 117 -25.12 13.31 5.45
N LYS A 118 -25.33 13.62 4.16
CA LYS A 118 -26.05 12.72 3.23
C LYS A 118 -25.42 11.34 3.19
N TRP A 119 -24.11 11.26 3.01
CA TRP A 119 -23.39 9.98 2.93
C TRP A 119 -23.47 9.20 4.25
N LEU A 120 -23.24 9.86 5.39
CA LEU A 120 -23.31 9.26 6.74
C LEU A 120 -24.71 8.71 7.07
N LEU A 121 -25.79 9.28 6.51
CA LEU A 121 -27.16 8.78 6.68
C LEU A 121 -27.56 7.68 5.68
N ASN A 122 -26.73 7.43 4.66
CA ASN A 122 -26.96 6.46 3.59
C ASN A 122 -25.86 5.39 3.60
N GLU A 123 -24.93 5.45 2.65
CA GLU A 123 -23.89 4.44 2.43
C GLU A 123 -22.95 4.31 3.63
N GLY A 124 -22.66 5.43 4.31
CA GLY A 124 -21.84 5.51 5.50
C GLY A 124 -22.55 5.14 6.81
N SER A 125 -23.83 4.75 6.77
CA SER A 125 -24.63 4.48 7.97
C SER A 125 -23.97 3.51 8.95
N GLY A 126 -23.32 2.45 8.45
CA GLY A 126 -22.61 1.51 9.30
C GLY A 126 -21.49 2.15 10.12
N LEU A 127 -20.69 3.02 9.49
CA LEU A 127 -19.65 3.81 10.14
C LEU A 127 -20.27 4.79 11.15
N THR A 128 -21.36 5.45 10.77
CA THR A 128 -22.10 6.38 11.64
C THR A 128 -22.55 5.73 12.94
N TYR A 129 -23.16 4.54 12.89
CA TYR A 129 -23.57 3.81 14.10
C TYR A 129 -22.39 3.42 14.97
N TYR A 130 -21.30 2.91 14.38
CA TYR A 130 -20.09 2.55 15.12
C TYR A 130 -19.46 3.78 15.78
N TYR A 131 -19.28 4.85 15.01
CA TYR A 131 -18.62 6.07 15.47
C TYR A 131 -19.39 6.72 16.63
N PHE A 132 -20.69 6.93 16.49
CA PHE A 132 -21.49 7.55 17.54
C PHE A 132 -21.71 6.65 18.76
N CYS A 133 -21.78 5.32 18.61
CA CYS A 133 -21.90 4.46 19.79
C CYS A 133 -20.63 4.46 20.66
N LYS A 134 -19.49 4.88 20.10
CA LYS A 134 -18.21 5.06 20.81
C LYS A 134 -18.01 6.48 21.35
N THR A 135 -18.54 7.49 20.67
CA THR A 135 -18.20 8.89 20.92
C THR A 135 -19.28 9.68 21.65
N ILE A 136 -20.52 9.18 21.68
CA ILE A 136 -21.64 9.86 22.36
C ILE A 136 -22.42 8.91 23.25
N GLU A 137 -23.10 9.50 24.24
CA GLU A 137 -24.13 8.85 25.04
C GLU A 137 -25.46 9.56 24.80
N VAL A 138 -26.51 8.78 24.54
CA VAL A 138 -27.85 9.30 24.26
C VAL A 138 -28.80 8.88 25.38
N TYR A 139 -29.46 9.87 25.96
CA TYR A 139 -30.57 9.69 26.89
C TYR A 139 -31.87 10.15 26.21
N VAL A 140 -32.89 9.29 26.24
CA VAL A 140 -34.21 9.58 25.69
C VAL A 140 -35.11 10.02 26.84
N ARG A 141 -35.75 11.19 26.69
CA ARG A 141 -36.67 11.67 27.71
C ARG A 141 -37.98 10.86 27.69
N GLU A 142 -38.35 10.27 28.81
CA GLU A 142 -39.68 9.68 29.03
C GLU A 142 -40.68 10.75 29.51
N GLU A 143 -41.97 10.60 29.19
CA GLU A 143 -43.01 11.64 29.43
C GLU A 143 -43.17 12.04 30.91
N ASP A 144 -42.79 11.16 31.85
CA ASP A 144 -42.90 11.38 33.30
C ASP A 144 -41.58 11.77 33.99
N ASP A 145 -40.47 11.84 33.26
CA ASP A 145 -39.18 12.21 33.82
C ASP A 145 -39.02 13.74 33.87
N LEU A 146 -38.76 14.26 35.07
CA LEU A 146 -38.08 15.53 35.31
C LEU A 146 -36.65 15.17 35.67
N PRO A 147 -35.75 14.90 34.70
CA PRO A 147 -34.39 14.57 35.08
C PRO A 147 -33.72 15.88 35.51
N ASP A 148 -32.98 15.84 36.62
CA ASP A 148 -31.81 16.69 36.81
C ASP A 148 -30.81 16.29 35.70
N ILE A 149 -31.07 16.73 34.47
CA ILE A 149 -30.21 16.45 33.32
C ILE A 149 -28.87 17.11 33.63
N PRO A 150 -27.77 16.35 33.69
CA PRO A 150 -26.45 16.93 33.92
C PRO A 150 -26.15 18.01 32.87
N GLY A 151 -25.50 19.10 33.29
CA GLY A 151 -25.33 20.30 32.45
C GLY A 151 -24.43 20.12 31.22
N ASP A 152 -23.78 18.96 31.07
CA ASP A 152 -22.96 18.57 29.92
C ASP A 152 -23.76 17.92 28.78
N TYR A 153 -25.05 17.63 28.98
CA TYR A 153 -25.94 17.19 27.90
C TYR A 153 -26.48 18.38 27.11
N PHE A 154 -26.57 18.22 25.79
CA PHE A 154 -27.28 19.14 24.92
C PHE A 154 -28.39 18.42 24.14
N THR A 155 -29.28 19.19 23.52
CA THR A 155 -30.36 18.64 22.70
C THR A 155 -30.61 19.50 21.46
N LEU A 156 -31.05 18.85 20.39
CA LEU A 156 -31.44 19.52 19.13
C LEU A 156 -32.97 19.62 18.98
N ASP A 157 -33.72 18.72 19.60
CA ASP A 157 -35.18 18.55 19.43
C ASP A 157 -35.96 18.42 20.74
N ASN A 158 -35.28 18.51 21.88
CA ASN A 158 -35.83 18.34 23.23
C ASN A 158 -36.40 16.93 23.51
N VAL A 159 -36.06 15.95 22.68
CA VAL A 159 -36.41 14.53 22.82
C VAL A 159 -35.17 13.72 23.17
N PHE A 160 -34.08 13.90 22.40
CA PHE A 160 -32.80 13.25 22.65
C PHE A 160 -31.85 14.21 23.36
N PHE A 161 -31.33 13.77 24.50
CA PHE A 161 -30.28 14.45 25.25
C PHE A 161 -28.97 13.72 25.01
N ILE A 162 -27.98 14.45 24.51
CA ILE A 162 -26.72 13.88 24.01
C ILE A 162 -25.57 14.43 24.85
N ARG A 163 -24.73 13.53 25.35
CA ARG A 163 -23.44 13.85 25.96
C ARG A 163 -22.34 13.35 25.06
N ILE A 164 -21.38 14.22 24.76
CA ILE A 164 -20.21 13.84 23.96
C ILE A 164 -19.14 13.30 24.92
N LEU A 165 -18.65 12.10 24.64
CA LEU A 165 -17.65 11.40 25.45
C LEU A 165 -16.23 11.77 25.01
N ASP A 166 -16.07 12.09 23.73
CA ASP A 166 -14.82 12.52 23.11
C ASP A 166 -14.68 14.05 23.19
N GLY A 167 -13.96 14.51 24.20
CA GLY A 167 -13.72 15.94 24.42
C GLY A 167 -12.72 16.55 23.44
N GLU A 168 -11.89 15.76 22.76
CA GLU A 168 -10.92 16.28 21.78
C GLU A 168 -11.64 16.69 20.48
N HIS A 169 -12.67 15.95 20.10
CA HIS A 169 -13.43 16.18 18.87
C HIS A 169 -14.86 16.71 19.10
N GLU A 170 -15.12 17.34 20.26
CA GLU A 170 -16.46 17.78 20.66
C GLU A 170 -17.15 18.68 19.64
N GLU A 171 -16.44 19.69 19.11
CA GLU A 171 -17.00 20.64 18.13
C GLU A 171 -17.42 19.92 16.84
N LEU A 172 -16.57 19.03 16.33
CA LEU A 172 -16.86 18.23 15.13
C LEU A 172 -18.09 17.34 15.35
N ILE A 173 -18.11 16.56 16.44
CA ILE A 173 -19.20 15.64 16.76
C ILE A 173 -20.52 16.40 16.86
N ARG A 174 -20.50 17.54 17.55
CA ARG A 174 -21.66 18.43 17.70
C ARG A 174 -22.16 18.94 16.35
N ASP A 175 -21.26 19.35 15.46
CA ASP A 175 -21.64 19.86 14.15
C ASP A 175 -22.13 18.75 13.22
N LEU A 176 -21.50 17.58 13.21
CA LEU A 176 -22.01 16.40 12.48
C LEU A 176 -23.46 16.10 12.88
N LEU A 177 -23.77 16.03 14.18
CA LEU A 177 -25.14 15.79 14.66
C LEU A 177 -26.15 16.84 14.17
N LYS A 178 -25.76 18.13 14.15
CA LYS A 178 -26.62 19.20 13.61
C LYS A 178 -26.88 19.00 12.12
N TYR A 179 -25.86 18.71 11.33
CA TYR A 179 -26.01 18.50 9.89
C TYR A 179 -26.81 17.23 9.57
N LEU A 180 -26.62 16.15 10.32
CA LEU A 180 -27.42 14.92 10.18
C LEU A 180 -28.91 15.19 10.47
N ALA A 181 -29.20 15.95 11.54
CA ALA A 181 -30.58 16.31 11.89
C ALA A 181 -31.23 17.25 10.87
N ALA A 182 -30.45 18.16 10.27
CA ALA A 182 -30.92 19.08 9.24
C ALA A 182 -31.14 18.41 7.88
N GLU A 183 -30.34 17.40 7.54
CA GLU A 183 -30.40 16.69 6.25
C GLU A 183 -31.62 15.75 6.16
N ASP A 184 -31.76 14.83 7.12
CA ASP A 184 -32.94 13.94 7.20
C ASP A 184 -33.25 13.63 8.67
N HIS A 185 -34.20 14.39 9.21
CA HIS A 185 -34.58 14.29 10.61
C HIS A 185 -35.11 12.90 10.99
N ILE A 186 -35.79 12.19 10.08
CA ILE A 186 -36.36 10.86 10.37
C ILE A 186 -35.23 9.83 10.53
N ARG A 187 -34.24 9.89 9.63
CA ARG A 187 -33.06 9.00 9.74
C ARG A 187 -32.20 9.35 10.94
N TYR A 188 -32.04 10.63 11.24
CA TYR A 188 -31.37 11.08 12.46
C TYR A 188 -32.06 10.52 13.73
N GLN A 189 -33.39 10.61 13.83
CA GLN A 189 -34.12 10.03 14.96
C GLN A 189 -33.93 8.50 15.03
N SER A 190 -33.95 7.83 13.88
CA SER A 190 -33.71 6.39 13.78
C SER A 190 -32.32 6.01 14.27
N LEU A 191 -31.29 6.80 13.92
CA LEU A 191 -29.93 6.67 14.44
C LEU A 191 -29.93 6.82 15.97
N MET A 192 -30.48 7.89 16.51
CA MET A 192 -30.48 8.16 17.96
C MET A 192 -31.13 7.02 18.76
N VAL A 193 -32.26 6.50 18.29
CA VAL A 193 -32.94 5.34 18.92
C VAL A 193 -32.11 4.06 18.76
N GLY A 194 -31.51 3.85 17.59
CA GLY A 194 -30.77 2.63 17.28
C GLY A 194 -29.44 2.51 18.04
N LEU A 195 -28.81 3.62 18.43
CA LEU A 195 -27.50 3.63 19.12
C LEU A 195 -27.49 2.77 20.39
N GLY A 196 -28.57 2.76 21.17
CA GLY A 196 -28.67 1.95 22.40
C GLY A 196 -28.69 0.44 22.18
N GLY A 197 -28.96 -0.01 20.95
CA GLY A 197 -28.97 -1.43 20.57
C GLY A 197 -27.71 -1.90 19.83
N VAL A 198 -26.77 -1.00 19.53
CA VAL A 198 -25.55 -1.35 18.81
C VAL A 198 -24.61 -2.13 19.72
N ILE A 199 -24.17 -3.31 19.26
CA ILE A 199 -23.06 -4.02 19.87
C ILE A 199 -21.79 -3.61 19.11
N PRO A 200 -20.87 -2.82 19.71
CA PRO A 200 -19.80 -2.20 18.94
C PRO A 200 -18.87 -3.20 18.24
N ILE A 201 -18.59 -4.34 18.87
CA ILE A 201 -17.68 -5.35 18.31
C ILE A 201 -18.28 -6.07 17.10
N GLU A 202 -19.60 -6.35 17.12
CA GLU A 202 -20.29 -6.97 15.98
C GLU A 202 -20.35 -6.00 14.80
N GLN A 203 -20.53 -4.72 15.09
CA GLN A 203 -20.58 -3.70 14.07
C GLN A 203 -19.20 -3.43 13.45
N GLU A 204 -18.15 -3.43 14.26
CA GLU A 204 -16.77 -3.35 13.79
C GLU A 204 -16.41 -4.53 12.89
N GLU A 205 -16.74 -5.76 13.29
CA GLU A 205 -16.50 -6.95 12.48
C GLU A 205 -17.21 -6.86 11.11
N THR A 206 -18.45 -6.36 11.12
CA THR A 206 -19.23 -6.14 9.88
C THR A 206 -18.53 -5.13 8.98
N LEU A 207 -18.12 -3.98 9.52
CA LEU A 207 -17.38 -2.96 8.78
C LEU A 207 -16.06 -3.50 8.24
N TYR A 208 -15.33 -4.27 9.05
CA TYR A 208 -14.05 -4.88 8.68
C TYR A 208 -14.21 -5.85 7.50
N ARG A 209 -15.25 -6.70 7.53
CA ARG A 209 -15.54 -7.64 6.44
C ARG A 209 -15.91 -6.94 5.14
N VAL A 210 -16.74 -5.90 5.22
CA VAL A 210 -17.17 -5.14 4.04
C VAL A 210 -15.98 -4.35 3.46
N ARG A 211 -15.16 -3.72 4.30
CA ARG A 211 -13.92 -3.05 3.91
C ARG A 211 -12.99 -4.01 3.16
N ASN A 212 -12.73 -5.19 3.71
CA ASN A 212 -11.86 -6.18 3.07
C ASN A 212 -12.41 -6.66 1.71
N MET A 213 -13.73 -6.76 1.57
CA MET A 213 -14.35 -7.13 0.29
C MET A 213 -14.04 -6.09 -0.78
N ARG A 214 -14.18 -4.79 -0.46
CA ARG A 214 -13.86 -3.69 -1.39
C ARG A 214 -12.37 -3.65 -1.70
N LEU A 215 -11.51 -3.62 -0.68
CA LEU A 215 -10.06 -3.49 -0.89
C LEU A 215 -9.42 -4.72 -1.57
N ALA A 216 -10.05 -5.89 -1.53
CA ALA A 216 -9.57 -7.07 -2.25
C ALA A 216 -9.56 -6.87 -3.77
N GLU A 217 -10.47 -6.05 -4.32
CA GLU A 217 -10.51 -5.72 -5.75
C GLU A 217 -9.26 -4.94 -6.19
N ASP A 218 -8.69 -4.14 -5.28
CA ASP A 218 -7.44 -3.39 -5.46
C ASP A 218 -6.18 -4.17 -5.07
N GLY A 219 -6.32 -5.45 -4.70
CA GLY A 219 -5.22 -6.33 -4.34
C GLY A 219 -4.80 -6.28 -2.86
N PHE A 220 -5.57 -5.67 -1.96
CA PHE A 220 -5.36 -5.84 -0.52
C PHE A 220 -5.96 -7.17 -0.05
N LEU A 221 -5.19 -8.24 -0.27
CA LEU A 221 -5.56 -9.58 0.13
C LEU A 221 -5.29 -9.80 1.64
N PRO A 222 -5.97 -10.76 2.29
CA PRO A 222 -5.63 -11.17 3.65
C PRO A 222 -4.14 -11.48 3.78
N TRP A 223 -3.55 -11.18 4.94
CA TRP A 223 -2.10 -11.25 5.16
C TRP A 223 -1.47 -12.59 4.74
N GLU A 224 -2.13 -13.72 5.03
CA GLU A 224 -1.65 -15.05 4.66
C GLU A 224 -1.54 -15.25 3.14
N GLU A 225 -2.50 -14.71 2.39
CA GLU A 225 -2.53 -14.77 0.93
C GLU A 225 -1.53 -13.79 0.33
N ALA A 226 -1.47 -12.58 0.87
CA ALA A 226 -0.49 -11.56 0.45
C ALA A 226 0.95 -12.04 0.66
N MET A 227 1.24 -12.83 1.69
CA MET A 227 2.57 -13.41 1.92
C MET A 227 3.05 -14.31 0.77
N SER A 228 2.14 -14.84 -0.06
CA SER A 228 2.49 -15.66 -1.21
C SER A 228 3.32 -14.93 -2.27
N ILE A 229 3.31 -13.60 -2.32
CA ILE A 229 4.19 -12.82 -3.23
C ILE A 229 5.67 -13.07 -2.98
N TYR A 230 6.03 -13.50 -1.76
CA TYR A 230 7.41 -13.82 -1.37
C TYR A 230 7.75 -15.30 -1.51
N ALA A 231 6.84 -16.11 -2.08
CA ALA A 231 7.10 -17.51 -2.35
C ALA A 231 8.25 -17.69 -3.35
N TYR A 232 9.10 -18.66 -3.08
CA TYR A 232 10.19 -19.01 -3.98
C TYR A 232 9.65 -19.59 -5.29
N ARG A 233 10.09 -19.04 -6.43
CA ARG A 233 9.75 -19.48 -7.78
C ARG A 233 11.02 -19.69 -8.60
N LYS A 234 11.14 -20.88 -9.18
CA LYS A 234 12.25 -21.21 -10.09
C LYS A 234 12.09 -20.46 -11.43
N PRO A 235 13.15 -19.87 -12.00
CA PRO A 235 13.09 -19.16 -13.29
C PRO A 235 12.59 -20.04 -14.44
N GLU A 236 12.91 -21.33 -14.43
CA GLU A 236 12.57 -22.27 -15.50
C GLU A 236 11.06 -22.48 -15.63
N ALA A 237 10.29 -22.28 -14.56
CA ALA A 237 8.84 -22.44 -14.56
C ALA A 237 8.13 -21.41 -15.46
N LEU A 238 8.71 -20.21 -15.65
CA LEU A 238 8.13 -19.17 -16.50
C LEU A 238 8.43 -19.37 -17.99
N HIS A 239 9.52 -20.05 -18.33
CA HIS A 239 9.87 -20.34 -19.72
C HIS A 239 9.08 -21.52 -20.31
N ALA A 240 8.58 -22.42 -19.47
CA ALA A 240 7.93 -23.66 -19.91
C ALA A 240 6.46 -23.49 -20.33
N GLY A 241 5.87 -22.28 -20.21
CA GLY A 241 4.42 -22.13 -20.34
C GLY A 241 3.65 -22.90 -19.28
N GLU A 242 4.35 -23.49 -18.30
CA GLU A 242 3.81 -23.99 -17.05
C GLU A 242 3.43 -22.74 -16.24
N SER A 243 2.34 -22.11 -16.66
CA SER A 243 1.43 -21.53 -15.67
C SER A 243 1.10 -22.69 -14.74
N ALA A 244 1.89 -22.82 -13.67
CA ALA A 244 1.40 -23.37 -12.43
C ALA A 244 0.25 -22.45 -12.04
N VAL A 245 -0.91 -22.70 -12.64
CA VAL A 245 -2.21 -22.28 -12.16
C VAL A 245 -2.35 -23.06 -10.86
N ASP A 246 -1.70 -22.57 -9.81
CA ASP A 246 -2.32 -22.69 -8.50
C ASP A 246 -3.68 -22.03 -8.68
N GLU A 247 -4.75 -22.78 -8.45
CA GLU A 247 -6.16 -22.35 -8.51
C GLU A 247 -6.49 -21.17 -7.57
N LYS A 248 -5.47 -20.54 -6.99
CA LYS A 248 -5.52 -19.39 -6.09
C LYS A 248 -4.92 -18.10 -6.66
N GLN A 249 -4.37 -18.10 -7.88
CA GLN A 249 -3.94 -16.85 -8.51
C GLN A 249 -5.13 -16.24 -9.27
N PRO A 250 -5.47 -14.95 -9.05
CA PRO A 250 -6.48 -14.31 -9.85
C PRO A 250 -6.07 -14.40 -11.32
N ALA A 251 -6.99 -14.88 -12.15
CA ALA A 251 -6.79 -14.96 -13.60
C ALA A 251 -6.35 -13.58 -14.12
N PRO A 252 -5.57 -13.52 -15.22
CA PRO A 252 -5.24 -12.25 -15.86
C PRO A 252 -6.52 -11.44 -16.05
N VAL A 253 -6.52 -10.19 -15.58
CA VAL A 253 -7.67 -9.29 -15.69
C VAL A 253 -8.04 -9.21 -17.17
N ASN A 254 -9.15 -9.84 -17.55
CA ASN A 254 -9.70 -9.72 -18.89
C ASN A 254 -10.28 -8.31 -18.99
N VAL A 255 -9.55 -7.38 -19.59
CA VAL A 255 -9.99 -6.00 -19.92
C VAL A 255 -11.05 -6.01 -21.05
N HIS A 256 -11.83 -7.08 -21.17
CA HIS A 256 -12.80 -7.32 -22.24
C HIS A 256 -14.24 -7.42 -21.72
N THR A 257 -14.64 -6.51 -20.82
CA THR A 257 -16.06 -6.32 -20.49
C THR A 257 -16.46 -4.91 -20.90
N GLU A 258 -17.38 -4.84 -21.86
CA GLU A 258 -17.75 -3.65 -22.65
C GLU A 258 -18.71 -2.68 -21.94
N GLU A 259 -18.91 -2.73 -20.61
CA GLU A 259 -19.98 -1.94 -19.95
C GLU A 259 -19.55 -1.05 -18.78
N GLU A 260 -18.31 -1.15 -18.26
CA GLU A 260 -17.83 -0.27 -17.18
C GLU A 260 -16.53 0.44 -17.59
N GLN A 261 -16.49 1.76 -17.43
CA GLN A 261 -15.28 2.57 -17.61
C GLN A 261 -14.30 2.23 -16.48
N ILE A 262 -13.55 1.13 -16.61
CA ILE A 262 -12.51 0.79 -15.64
C ILE A 262 -11.48 1.91 -15.63
N LEU A 263 -11.42 2.66 -14.53
CA LEU A 263 -10.42 3.69 -14.30
C LEU A 263 -9.10 3.02 -13.90
N VAL A 264 -8.10 3.13 -14.75
CA VAL A 264 -6.82 2.42 -14.59
C VAL A 264 -5.88 3.25 -13.72
N PRO A 265 -5.31 2.69 -12.64
CA PRO A 265 -4.38 3.41 -11.78
C PRO A 265 -3.05 3.68 -12.47
N VAL A 266 -2.64 4.94 -12.56
CA VAL A 266 -1.41 5.35 -13.27
C VAL A 266 -0.28 5.71 -12.32
N ALA A 267 -0.59 6.29 -11.15
CA ALA A 267 0.39 6.80 -10.19
C ALA A 267 1.38 5.74 -9.69
N PRO A 268 0.95 4.53 -9.25
CA PRO A 268 1.90 3.52 -8.77
C PRO A 268 2.92 3.15 -9.85
N PHE A 269 2.45 2.92 -11.08
CA PHE A 269 3.31 2.53 -12.20
C PHE A 269 4.22 3.66 -12.68
N PHE A 270 3.79 4.93 -12.57
CA PHE A 270 4.65 6.09 -12.85
C PHE A 270 5.92 6.09 -11.99
N TYR A 271 5.81 5.79 -10.70
CA TYR A 271 6.98 5.69 -9.80
C TYR A 271 7.84 4.45 -10.05
N ALA A 272 7.31 3.42 -10.73
CA ALA A 272 8.05 2.22 -11.14
C ALA A 272 8.98 2.43 -12.33
N GLN A 273 8.63 3.35 -13.25
CA GLN A 273 9.33 3.55 -14.53
C GLN A 273 10.74 4.16 -14.41
N ARG A 274 11.23 4.41 -13.18
CA ARG A 274 12.64 4.72 -12.96
C ARG A 274 13.58 3.56 -13.32
N ASN A 275 13.06 2.34 -13.46
CA ASN A 275 13.85 1.15 -13.78
C ASN A 275 14.01 0.94 -15.29
N HIS A 276 15.25 0.93 -15.76
CA HIS A 276 15.57 0.90 -17.19
C HIS A 276 14.95 -0.27 -17.96
N LEU A 277 15.01 -1.51 -17.47
CA LEU A 277 14.51 -2.66 -18.23
C LEU A 277 12.98 -2.77 -18.22
N LEU A 278 12.33 -2.42 -17.11
CA LEU A 278 10.87 -2.37 -17.03
C LEU A 278 10.32 -1.27 -17.94
N ALA A 279 10.89 -0.06 -17.84
CA ALA A 279 10.51 1.07 -18.69
C ALA A 279 10.74 0.77 -20.19
N GLN A 280 11.87 0.16 -20.54
CA GLN A 280 12.15 -0.26 -21.92
C GLN A 280 11.18 -1.33 -22.42
N GLY A 281 10.83 -2.30 -21.57
CA GLY A 281 9.90 -3.38 -21.91
C GLY A 281 8.49 -2.88 -22.22
N VAL A 282 8.03 -1.83 -21.54
CA VAL A 282 6.68 -1.26 -21.73
C VAL A 282 6.60 -0.11 -22.74
N CYS A 283 7.73 0.45 -23.16
CA CYS A 283 7.80 1.65 -24.00
C CYS A 283 7.03 1.55 -25.34
N HIS A 284 6.93 0.34 -25.91
CA HIS A 284 6.28 0.10 -27.20
C HIS A 284 5.04 -0.81 -27.07
N MET A 285 4.52 -0.98 -25.84
CA MET A 285 3.33 -1.80 -25.63
C MET A 285 2.06 -1.10 -26.11
N GLU A 286 1.14 -1.91 -26.64
CA GLU A 286 -0.22 -1.47 -26.98
C GLU A 286 -0.97 -0.99 -25.73
N PRO A 287 -1.90 0.00 -25.84
CA PRO A 287 -2.56 0.62 -24.70
C PRO A 287 -3.23 -0.37 -23.72
N LEU A 288 -3.94 -1.37 -24.23
CA LEU A 288 -4.63 -2.38 -23.40
C LEU A 288 -3.65 -3.21 -22.56
N LEU A 289 -2.47 -3.51 -23.11
CA LEU A 289 -1.45 -4.25 -22.39
C LEU A 289 -0.78 -3.37 -21.34
N LEU A 290 -0.57 -2.08 -21.63
CA LEU A 290 -0.07 -1.13 -20.65
C LEU A 290 -1.05 -0.96 -19.48
N ASP A 291 -2.37 -0.94 -19.76
CA ASP A 291 -3.39 -0.89 -18.73
C ASP A 291 -3.38 -2.15 -17.85
N ARG A 292 -3.21 -3.34 -18.45
CA ARG A 292 -2.96 -4.57 -17.69
C ARG A 292 -1.73 -4.43 -16.78
N MET A 293 -0.61 -3.91 -17.30
CA MET A 293 0.60 -3.72 -16.49
C MET A 293 0.37 -2.77 -15.31
N ARG A 294 -0.38 -1.69 -15.53
CA ARG A 294 -0.75 -0.72 -14.50
C ARG A 294 -1.61 -1.33 -13.40
N ILE A 295 -2.66 -2.08 -13.77
CA ILE A 295 -3.54 -2.79 -12.82
C ILE A 295 -2.74 -3.83 -12.04
N GLU A 296 -1.99 -4.70 -12.72
CA GLU A 296 -1.19 -5.74 -12.06
C GLU A 296 -0.13 -5.13 -11.12
N PHE A 297 0.46 -4.00 -11.50
CA PHE A 297 1.47 -3.33 -10.68
C PHE A 297 0.86 -2.66 -9.45
N ALA A 298 -0.29 -1.99 -9.60
CA ALA A 298 -1.02 -1.41 -8.48
C ALA A 298 -1.45 -2.50 -7.49
N GLY A 299 -2.04 -3.59 -7.99
CA GLY A 299 -2.40 -4.75 -7.16
C GLY A 299 -1.20 -5.39 -6.46
N LEU A 300 -0.05 -5.50 -7.13
CA LEU A 300 1.19 -5.99 -6.49
C LEU A 300 1.66 -5.05 -5.37
N CYS A 301 1.55 -3.73 -5.55
CA CYS A 301 1.89 -2.78 -4.49
C CYS A 301 0.96 -2.94 -3.28
N SER A 302 -0.35 -3.12 -3.49
CA SER A 302 -1.32 -3.41 -2.43
C SER A 302 -1.00 -4.71 -1.69
N GLN A 303 -0.65 -5.77 -2.41
CA GLN A 303 -0.23 -7.03 -1.80
C GLN A 303 1.07 -6.88 -0.99
N ILE A 304 2.03 -6.08 -1.46
CA ILE A 304 3.25 -5.77 -0.70
C ILE A 304 2.90 -5.04 0.60
N MET A 305 2.01 -4.03 0.55
CA MET A 305 1.56 -3.31 1.74
C MET A 305 0.90 -4.26 2.75
N ALA A 306 -0.01 -5.11 2.28
CA ALA A 306 -0.66 -6.13 3.11
C ALA A 306 0.34 -7.15 3.69
N ALA A 307 1.26 -7.68 2.88
CA ALA A 307 2.23 -8.69 3.31
C ALA A 307 3.34 -8.14 4.24
N ASP A 308 3.64 -6.85 4.12
CA ASP A 308 4.61 -6.15 4.95
C ASP A 308 3.98 -5.49 6.19
N ASN A 309 2.64 -5.50 6.28
CA ASN A 309 1.85 -4.76 7.29
C ASN A 309 2.23 -3.27 7.32
N VAL A 310 2.34 -2.67 6.14
CA VAL A 310 2.73 -1.27 5.95
C VAL A 310 1.49 -0.43 5.69
N ARG A 311 1.30 0.59 6.53
CA ARG A 311 0.28 1.61 6.33
C ARG A 311 0.77 2.70 5.39
N PRO A 312 -0.04 3.15 4.42
CA PRO A 312 0.31 4.23 3.51
C PRO A 312 0.11 5.62 4.13
N ASP A 313 0.56 5.83 5.37
CA ASP A 313 0.32 7.08 6.11
C ASP A 313 1.03 8.27 5.43
N GLU A 314 2.25 8.06 4.93
CA GLU A 314 3.07 9.07 4.24
C GLU A 314 3.27 8.76 2.75
N PHE A 315 3.44 9.81 1.95
CA PHE A 315 3.68 9.68 0.52
C PHE A 315 4.99 8.93 0.18
N GLU A 316 6.04 9.14 0.98
CA GLU A 316 7.33 8.46 0.84
C GLU A 316 7.21 6.95 1.03
N VAL A 317 6.29 6.50 1.88
CA VAL A 317 6.03 5.06 2.12
C VAL A 317 5.47 4.42 0.85
N LEU A 318 4.50 5.07 0.20
CA LEU A 318 3.96 4.63 -1.10
C LEU A 318 5.04 4.51 -2.17
N ILE A 319 5.94 5.50 -2.25
CA ILE A 319 7.08 5.47 -3.18
C ILE A 319 8.02 4.30 -2.86
N LYS A 320 8.34 4.05 -1.59
CA LYS A 320 9.20 2.93 -1.17
C LYS A 320 8.60 1.58 -1.57
N VAL A 321 7.28 1.41 -1.45
CA VAL A 321 6.57 0.19 -1.90
C VAL A 321 6.71 0.00 -3.41
N CYS A 322 6.48 1.05 -4.21
CA CYS A 322 6.64 0.96 -5.66
C CYS A 322 8.10 0.67 -6.07
N GLN A 323 9.08 1.25 -5.38
CA GLN A 323 10.50 0.98 -5.61
C GLN A 323 10.84 -0.49 -5.34
N LYS A 324 10.31 -1.06 -4.25
CA LYS A 324 10.47 -2.49 -3.94
C LYS A 324 9.86 -3.39 -5.02
N ALA A 325 8.61 -3.12 -5.39
CA ALA A 325 7.92 -3.86 -6.45
C ALA A 325 8.71 -3.82 -7.76
N ALA A 326 9.07 -2.61 -8.20
CA ALA A 326 9.78 -2.39 -9.44
C ALA A 326 11.19 -2.98 -9.42
N GLY A 327 11.91 -2.91 -8.29
CA GLY A 327 13.25 -3.45 -8.10
C GLY A 327 13.30 -4.97 -8.27
N TYR A 328 12.40 -5.69 -7.60
CA TYR A 328 12.33 -7.14 -7.77
C TYR A 328 11.79 -7.57 -9.14
N ILE A 329 10.86 -6.82 -9.74
CA ILE A 329 10.49 -7.06 -11.15
C ILE A 329 11.72 -6.88 -12.06
N HIS A 330 12.52 -5.83 -11.85
CA HIS A 330 13.73 -5.59 -12.64
C HIS A 330 14.73 -6.75 -12.50
N ILE A 331 15.01 -7.21 -11.28
CA ILE A 331 15.88 -8.36 -11.02
C ILE A 331 15.33 -9.63 -11.69
N GLY A 332 14.01 -9.83 -11.66
CA GLY A 332 13.35 -10.94 -12.34
C GLY A 332 13.52 -10.88 -13.86
N LEU A 333 13.32 -9.70 -14.46
CA LEU A 333 13.55 -9.48 -15.88
C LEU A 333 15.02 -9.66 -16.27
N GLU A 334 15.97 -9.19 -15.47
CA GLU A 334 17.40 -9.45 -15.71
C GLU A 334 17.72 -10.94 -15.73
N LYS A 335 17.05 -11.72 -14.86
CA LYS A 335 17.23 -13.18 -14.80
C LYS A 335 16.61 -13.91 -15.99
N LEU A 336 15.44 -13.48 -16.45
CA LEU A 336 14.66 -14.17 -17.50
C LEU A 336 15.03 -13.71 -18.91
N ALA A 337 15.30 -12.41 -19.08
CA ALA A 337 15.52 -11.76 -20.36
C ALA A 337 16.94 -11.22 -20.55
N GLY A 338 17.77 -11.21 -19.49
CA GLY A 338 19.05 -10.50 -19.51
C GLY A 338 18.83 -9.00 -19.70
N GLN A 339 19.69 -8.36 -20.50
CA GLN A 339 19.57 -6.93 -20.85
C GLN A 339 18.90 -6.74 -22.23
N ASN A 340 18.05 -7.68 -22.66
CA ASN A 340 17.38 -7.64 -23.97
C ASN A 340 15.94 -7.10 -23.84
N PRO A 341 15.65 -5.89 -24.32
CA PRO A 341 14.34 -5.26 -24.17
C PRO A 341 13.22 -6.02 -24.91
N ALA A 342 13.50 -6.63 -26.07
CA ALA A 342 12.50 -7.38 -26.82
C ALA A 342 12.09 -8.67 -26.10
N LEU A 343 13.03 -9.32 -25.42
CA LEU A 343 12.75 -10.50 -24.61
C LEU A 343 12.02 -10.09 -23.31
N ALA A 344 12.37 -8.95 -22.71
CA ALA A 344 11.67 -8.42 -21.54
C ALA A 344 10.19 -8.11 -21.86
N GLU A 345 9.92 -7.46 -22.99
CA GLU A 345 8.55 -7.21 -23.47
C GLU A 345 7.77 -8.53 -23.65
N LYS A 346 8.40 -9.54 -24.27
CA LYS A 346 7.79 -10.87 -24.43
C LYS A 346 7.48 -11.52 -23.07
N THR A 347 8.41 -11.48 -22.12
CA THR A 347 8.22 -12.02 -20.77
C THR A 347 7.06 -11.34 -20.05
N LEU A 348 6.95 -10.01 -20.13
CA LEU A 348 5.86 -9.24 -19.54
C LEU A 348 4.49 -9.54 -20.21
N LYS A 349 4.48 -9.80 -21.53
CA LYS A 349 3.27 -10.23 -22.23
C LYS A 349 2.77 -11.59 -21.74
N GLU A 350 3.68 -12.55 -21.60
CA GLU A 350 3.36 -13.96 -21.35
C GLU A 350 3.12 -14.30 -19.87
N ASN A 351 3.52 -13.42 -18.94
CA ASN A 351 3.49 -13.72 -17.50
C ASN A 351 2.86 -12.57 -16.70
N PRO A 352 2.22 -12.85 -15.55
CA PRO A 352 1.77 -11.80 -14.64
C PRO A 352 2.94 -11.19 -13.86
N LEU A 353 2.85 -9.91 -13.51
CA LEU A 353 3.93 -9.18 -12.83
C LEU A 353 4.33 -9.80 -11.48
N ILE A 354 3.37 -10.35 -10.74
CA ILE A 354 3.63 -11.08 -9.48
C ILE A 354 4.61 -12.25 -9.69
N ALA A 355 4.52 -12.96 -10.82
CA ALA A 355 5.38 -14.10 -11.09
C ALA A 355 6.81 -13.64 -11.42
N VAL A 356 6.95 -12.54 -12.17
CA VAL A 356 8.25 -11.92 -12.45
C VAL A 356 8.89 -11.37 -11.16
N PHE A 357 8.09 -10.72 -10.31
CA PHE A 357 8.49 -10.28 -8.98
C PHE A 357 8.99 -11.44 -8.12
N GLN A 358 8.23 -12.54 -8.03
CA GLN A 358 8.62 -13.75 -7.29
C GLN A 358 9.95 -14.32 -7.78
N THR A 359 10.19 -14.36 -9.10
CA THR A 359 11.48 -14.80 -9.66
C THR A 359 12.63 -13.87 -9.25
N GLY A 360 12.42 -12.55 -9.23
CA GLY A 360 13.42 -11.61 -8.74
C GLY A 360 13.70 -11.76 -7.24
N PHE A 361 12.65 -11.84 -6.43
CA PHE A 361 12.76 -12.04 -4.99
C PHE A 361 13.43 -13.37 -4.62
N SER A 362 13.19 -14.41 -5.42
CA SER A 362 13.81 -15.73 -5.26
C SER A 362 15.33 -15.67 -5.31
N ARG A 363 15.92 -14.79 -6.13
CA ARG A 363 17.38 -14.59 -6.17
C ARG A 363 17.92 -14.05 -4.85
N ALA A 364 17.18 -13.17 -4.17
CA ALA A 364 17.54 -12.69 -2.84
C ALA A 364 17.41 -13.79 -1.79
N LEU A 365 16.37 -14.65 -1.89
CA LEU A 365 16.21 -15.82 -1.02
C LEU A 365 17.34 -16.84 -1.20
N GLU A 366 17.76 -17.13 -2.43
CA GLU A 366 18.89 -18.03 -2.72
C GLU A 366 20.17 -17.55 -2.03
N LEU A 367 20.42 -16.24 -2.07
CA LEU A 367 21.57 -15.63 -1.42
C LEU A 367 21.47 -15.71 0.11
N LYS A 368 20.28 -15.46 0.68
CA LYS A 368 20.01 -15.69 2.12
C LYS A 368 20.27 -17.14 2.51
N TRP A 369 19.76 -18.11 1.77
CA TRP A 369 19.99 -19.53 2.07
C TRP A 369 21.46 -19.93 1.91
N ALA A 370 22.20 -19.32 0.99
CA ALA A 370 23.65 -19.49 0.90
C ALA A 370 24.35 -18.95 2.16
N ALA A 371 23.95 -17.76 2.63
CA ALA A 371 24.50 -17.16 3.85
C ALA A 371 24.18 -18.00 5.09
N GLU A 372 22.93 -18.41 5.27
CA GLU A 372 22.50 -19.27 6.40
C GLU A 372 23.23 -20.61 6.43
N ARG A 373 23.40 -21.25 5.26
CA ARG A 373 24.15 -22.51 5.15
C ARG A 373 25.62 -22.33 5.54
N TRP A 374 26.25 -21.25 5.09
CA TRP A 374 27.62 -20.94 5.44
C TRP A 374 27.77 -20.65 6.95
N ILE A 375 26.93 -19.80 7.53
CA ILE A 375 27.01 -19.42 8.96
C ILE A 375 26.92 -20.64 9.88
N LYS A 376 26.03 -21.59 9.57
CA LYS A 376 25.90 -22.84 10.33
C LYS A 376 27.19 -23.66 10.38
N GLN A 377 28.06 -23.52 9.38
CA GLN A 377 29.32 -24.25 9.26
C GLN A 377 30.56 -23.37 9.53
N SER A 378 30.36 -22.08 9.73
CA SER A 378 31.44 -21.10 9.85
C SER A 378 32.17 -21.19 11.19
N TRP A 379 33.47 -20.94 11.16
CA TRP A 379 34.29 -20.92 12.35
C TRP A 379 33.93 -19.75 13.27
N PHE A 380 33.69 -18.55 12.73
CA PHE A 380 33.40 -17.38 13.57
C PHE A 380 32.13 -17.60 14.41
N ASN A 381 31.07 -18.18 13.82
CA ASN A 381 29.85 -18.51 14.54
C ASN A 381 30.10 -19.62 15.57
N GLY A 382 30.90 -20.64 15.23
CA GLY A 382 31.32 -21.69 16.17
C GLY A 382 32.17 -21.15 17.34
N ALA A 383 32.87 -20.04 17.14
CA ALA A 383 33.62 -19.32 18.17
C ALA A 383 32.74 -18.36 19.01
N GLY A 384 31.43 -18.30 18.75
CA GLY A 384 30.49 -17.41 19.44
C GLY A 384 30.56 -15.95 18.99
N LEU A 385 31.22 -15.66 17.86
CA LEU A 385 31.28 -14.32 17.29
C LEU A 385 30.02 -14.01 16.49
N LYS A 386 29.56 -12.77 16.56
CA LYS A 386 28.42 -12.26 15.81
C LYS A 386 28.87 -11.63 14.48
N PRO A 387 27.97 -11.35 13.52
CA PRO A 387 28.30 -10.71 12.25
C PRO A 387 29.11 -9.41 12.37
N GLU A 388 28.96 -8.66 13.48
CA GLU A 388 29.73 -7.44 13.74
C GLU A 388 31.26 -7.68 13.79
N PHE A 389 31.69 -8.93 14.01
CA PHE A 389 33.09 -9.34 13.90
C PHE A 389 33.68 -8.97 12.54
N TRP A 390 32.92 -9.07 11.44
CA TRP A 390 33.41 -8.77 10.10
C TRP A 390 33.56 -7.27 9.82
N GLY A 391 33.27 -6.41 10.79
CA GLY A 391 33.25 -4.96 10.63
C GLY A 391 31.88 -4.45 10.21
N GLU A 392 31.76 -3.12 10.16
CA GLU A 392 30.48 -2.45 9.94
C GLU A 392 29.89 -2.74 8.56
N GLU A 393 30.69 -2.67 7.50
CA GLU A 393 30.22 -2.92 6.13
C GLU A 393 29.90 -4.40 5.89
N TRP A 394 30.85 -5.30 6.15
CA TRP A 394 30.67 -6.73 5.84
C TRP A 394 29.69 -7.40 6.80
N GLY A 395 29.73 -7.04 8.08
CA GLY A 395 28.77 -7.49 9.08
C GLY A 395 27.37 -6.92 8.82
N GLY A 396 27.28 -5.65 8.42
CA GLY A 396 26.04 -5.01 8.00
C GLY A 396 25.38 -5.72 6.82
N THR A 397 26.15 -6.01 5.75
CA THR A 397 25.65 -6.80 4.60
C THR A 397 25.17 -8.18 5.03
N LEU A 398 25.91 -8.88 5.88
CA LEU A 398 25.50 -10.20 6.37
C LEU A 398 24.20 -10.12 7.19
N ASN A 399 24.10 -9.14 8.08
CA ASN A 399 22.89 -8.88 8.86
C ASN A 399 21.68 -8.59 7.95
N GLY A 400 21.87 -7.83 6.86
CA GLY A 400 20.83 -7.54 5.87
C GLY A 400 20.32 -8.78 5.16
N LEU A 401 21.22 -9.68 4.75
CA LEU A 401 20.86 -10.94 4.10
C LEU A 401 20.12 -11.91 5.02
N LEU A 402 20.41 -11.88 6.33
CA LEU A 402 19.80 -12.76 7.34
C LEU A 402 18.45 -12.29 7.88
N ARG A 403 17.98 -11.09 7.49
CA ARG A 403 16.65 -10.61 7.86
C ARG A 403 15.55 -11.56 7.36
N LYS A 404 14.34 -11.47 7.96
CA LYS A 404 13.18 -12.26 7.53
C LYS A 404 12.98 -12.16 6.01
N LYS A 405 13.03 -10.93 5.49
CA LYS A 405 13.09 -10.58 4.08
C LYS A 405 14.50 -9.98 3.82
N PRO A 406 15.31 -10.54 2.90
CA PRO A 406 16.69 -10.07 2.69
C PRO A 406 16.72 -8.63 2.21
N GLN A 407 17.56 -7.80 2.82
CA GLN A 407 17.72 -6.38 2.47
C GLN A 407 19.20 -6.02 2.27
N LEU A 408 19.46 -4.99 1.46
CA LEU A 408 20.79 -4.47 1.21
C LEU A 408 21.20 -3.49 2.31
N TYR A 409 22.41 -3.68 2.84
CA TYR A 409 23.03 -2.71 3.75
C TYR A 409 23.61 -1.53 2.98
N VAL A 410 23.28 -0.30 3.39
CA VAL A 410 23.71 0.95 2.72
C VAL A 410 24.55 1.86 3.61
N GLY A 411 24.92 1.39 4.81
CA GLY A 411 25.72 2.15 5.78
C GLY A 411 24.88 2.98 6.74
N PRO A 412 25.49 3.53 7.80
CA PRO A 412 24.82 4.29 8.86
C PRO A 412 24.40 5.70 8.43
N SER A 413 24.84 6.17 7.25
CA SER A 413 24.68 7.56 6.81
C SER A 413 23.38 7.83 6.04
N LYS A 414 22.54 6.81 5.81
CA LYS A 414 21.21 6.98 5.22
C LYS A 414 20.16 6.86 6.33
N THR A 415 19.05 7.57 6.17
CA THR A 415 17.90 7.59 7.09
C THR A 415 17.46 6.18 7.53
N ASP A 416 17.63 5.19 6.65
CA ASP A 416 17.57 3.77 6.96
C ASP A 416 18.91 3.08 6.62
N ALA A 417 19.46 2.28 7.56
CA ALA A 417 20.68 1.51 7.33
C ALA A 417 20.52 0.37 6.31
N PHE A 418 19.26 0.04 5.97
CA PHE A 418 18.89 -1.02 5.04
C PHE A 418 17.92 -0.50 3.99
N LYS A 419 18.06 -0.98 2.76
CA LYS A 419 17.09 -0.76 1.69
C LYS A 419 16.74 -2.07 0.98
N GLU A 420 15.66 -2.05 0.21
CA GLU A 420 15.29 -3.15 -0.67
C GLU A 420 16.27 -3.26 -1.86
N PHE A 421 16.38 -4.46 -2.44
CA PHE A 421 17.22 -4.66 -3.62
C PHE A 421 16.54 -4.09 -4.86
N GLU A 422 17.28 -3.32 -5.66
CA GLU A 422 16.77 -2.70 -6.87
C GLU A 422 17.36 -3.33 -8.13
N THR A 423 18.60 -3.84 -8.07
CA THR A 423 19.30 -4.39 -9.24
C THR A 423 19.94 -5.75 -8.96
N GLY A 424 20.09 -6.57 -9.99
CA GLY A 424 20.77 -7.86 -9.87
C GLY A 424 22.26 -7.71 -9.54
N ARG A 425 22.86 -6.58 -9.90
CA ARG A 425 24.24 -6.24 -9.56
C ARG A 425 24.44 -6.13 -8.04
N GLU A 426 23.51 -5.51 -7.33
CA GLU A 426 23.58 -5.41 -5.86
C GLU A 426 23.57 -6.80 -5.20
N LEU A 427 22.78 -7.73 -5.74
CA LEU A 427 22.77 -9.13 -5.29
C LEU A 427 24.08 -9.86 -5.63
N ASP A 428 24.65 -9.63 -6.81
CA ASP A 428 25.93 -10.20 -7.21
C ASP A 428 27.09 -9.68 -6.35
N ASP A 429 27.07 -8.39 -6.01
CA ASP A 429 28.05 -7.77 -5.11
C ASP A 429 27.98 -8.40 -3.71
N CYS A 430 26.77 -8.58 -3.17
CA CYS A 430 26.57 -9.28 -1.90
C CYS A 430 27.01 -10.75 -1.98
N GLY A 431 26.78 -11.44 -3.10
CA GLY A 431 27.23 -12.81 -3.34
C GLY A 431 28.75 -12.95 -3.37
N ARG A 432 29.45 -12.02 -4.03
CA ARG A 432 30.92 -11.96 -4.05
C ARG A 432 31.50 -11.69 -2.67
N LEU A 433 30.88 -10.79 -1.91
CA LEU A 433 31.28 -10.50 -0.53
C LEU A 433 31.10 -11.75 0.34
N LEU A 434 29.96 -12.43 0.24
CA LEU A 434 29.70 -13.66 0.99
C LEU A 434 30.73 -14.76 0.69
N GLN A 435 31.08 -14.96 -0.58
CA GLN A 435 32.13 -15.91 -0.97
C GLN A 435 33.50 -15.52 -0.39
N SER A 436 33.83 -14.23 -0.40
CA SER A 436 35.08 -13.71 0.16
C SER A 436 35.15 -13.94 1.68
N LEU A 437 34.06 -13.66 2.40
CA LEU A 437 33.95 -13.94 3.84
C LEU A 437 34.08 -15.44 4.14
N ALA A 438 33.48 -16.30 3.32
CA ALA A 438 33.59 -17.75 3.51
C ALA A 438 35.03 -18.27 3.34
N VAL A 439 35.80 -17.68 2.41
CA VAL A 439 37.23 -18.01 2.25
C VAL A 439 38.05 -17.52 3.44
N LEU A 440 37.81 -16.29 3.91
CA LEU A 440 38.49 -15.73 5.08
C LEU A 440 38.18 -16.52 6.36
N ASP A 441 36.92 -16.89 6.58
CA ASP A 441 36.50 -17.71 7.71
C ASP A 441 37.21 -19.07 7.72
N ARG A 442 37.35 -19.72 6.56
CA ARG A 442 38.07 -20.98 6.44
C ARG A 442 39.58 -20.85 6.73
N LEU A 443 40.18 -19.72 6.32
CA LEU A 443 41.56 -19.40 6.67
C LEU A 443 41.71 -19.22 8.18
N LEU A 444 40.82 -18.45 8.82
CA LEU A 444 40.81 -18.26 10.28
C LEU A 444 40.62 -19.58 11.03
N ALA A 445 39.74 -20.46 10.54
CA ALA A 445 39.54 -21.80 11.10
C ALA A 445 40.84 -22.61 11.10
N THR A 446 41.59 -22.54 10.00
CA THR A 446 42.87 -23.25 9.84
C THR A 446 43.94 -22.67 10.76
N LEU A 447 44.03 -21.34 10.86
CA LEU A 447 44.96 -20.65 11.75
C LEU A 447 44.65 -20.93 13.22
N ALA A 448 43.38 -20.92 13.61
CA ALA A 448 42.94 -21.23 14.97
C ALA A 448 43.21 -22.68 15.39
N ALA A 449 43.23 -23.61 14.43
CA ALA A 449 43.63 -24.99 14.68
C ALA A 449 45.15 -25.14 14.85
N LEU A 450 45.95 -24.35 14.11
CA LEU A 450 47.41 -24.41 14.13
C LEU A 450 48.04 -23.66 15.32
N TYR A 451 47.46 -22.51 15.67
CA TYR A 451 47.90 -21.66 16.76
C TYR A 451 46.78 -21.65 17.80
N ARG A 452 47.03 -22.12 19.02
CA ARG A 452 46.05 -22.04 20.13
C ARG A 452 45.73 -20.57 20.40
N ILE A 453 44.72 -20.03 19.74
CA ILE A 453 44.24 -18.67 20.00
C ILE A 453 43.57 -18.70 21.37
N ASP A 454 44.04 -17.85 22.28
CA ASP A 454 43.47 -17.71 23.61
C ASP A 454 42.03 -17.19 23.51
N GLN A 455 41.07 -18.06 23.83
CA GLN A 455 39.63 -17.76 23.68
C GLN A 455 39.18 -16.59 24.56
N GLY A 456 39.94 -16.25 25.62
CA GLY A 456 39.66 -15.11 26.48
C GLY A 456 39.83 -13.73 25.81
N GLY A 457 40.60 -13.64 24.72
CA GLY A 457 40.78 -12.40 23.95
C GLY A 457 39.67 -12.13 22.94
N ILE A 458 39.09 -13.20 22.38
CA ILE A 458 38.09 -13.17 21.30
C ILE A 458 36.73 -12.66 21.80
N GLN A 459 36.40 -12.86 23.09
CA GLN A 459 35.13 -12.42 23.69
C GLN A 459 35.09 -10.92 24.06
N LYS A 460 36.17 -10.16 23.84
CA LYS A 460 36.12 -8.71 24.08
C LYS A 460 35.26 -8.06 23.00
N SER A 461 34.31 -7.22 23.41
CA SER A 461 33.30 -6.55 22.56
C SER A 461 33.83 -5.64 21.45
N PHE A 462 35.15 -5.53 21.28
CA PHE A 462 35.84 -4.71 20.28
C PHE A 462 36.75 -5.52 19.36
N PHE A 463 36.66 -6.85 19.38
CA PHE A 463 37.44 -7.71 18.50
C PHE A 463 36.78 -7.76 17.11
N VAL A 464 37.26 -6.91 16.21
CA VAL A 464 36.79 -6.81 14.80
C VAL A 464 37.86 -7.43 13.89
N PHE A 465 37.50 -8.01 12.77
CA PHE A 465 38.43 -8.60 11.80
C PHE A 465 39.55 -7.63 11.41
N HIS A 466 39.27 -6.33 11.29
CA HIS A 466 40.30 -5.32 11.00
C HIS A 466 41.38 -5.19 12.09
N THR A 467 41.13 -5.66 13.32
CA THR A 467 42.14 -5.72 14.38
C THR A 467 43.10 -6.91 14.24
N LEU A 468 42.81 -7.84 13.31
CA LEU A 468 43.66 -8.98 12.95
C LEU A 468 44.58 -8.72 11.74
N LEU A 469 44.34 -7.61 11.02
CA LEU A 469 45.18 -7.11 9.92
C LEU A 469 46.27 -6.20 10.50
#